data_AF-A0A7S1AT04-F1
#
_entry.id   AF-A0A7S1AT04-F1
#
_cell.length_a   1.000
_cell.length_b   1.000
_cell.length_c   1.000
_cell.angle_alpha   90.00
_cell.angle_beta   90.00
_cell.angle_gamma   90.00
#
_symmetry.space_group_name_H-M   'P 1'
#
loop_
_entity.id
_entity.type
_entity.pdbx_description
1 polymer ?
#
loop_
_entity_poly.entity_id
_entity_poly.type
_entity_poly.pdbx_seq_one_letter_code
_entity_poly.pdbx_strand_id
1 'polypeptide(L)'
;MEFEHPSMPSSSSAATPRASLSSARRVSGSSSLEPLRLEKTKSFHSNAPDNREIFFGPDVKCTQFPTNRVSSARYSWWNFIPKNLFEQFRRVANVWFLSVSFLQLLPLDLSPTNKYATLIPLCFVLLFTLCKDAVEDRRRQLDDLSVNHQVCAVMLNSELKTMKWMDLTVGSFVRLNRDEPIPADVIL
;
A
#
# COMPACT_ATOMS: atom_id res chain seq x y z
N MET A 1 23.13 58.90 -10.99
CA MET A 1 22.39 59.44 -12.14
C MET A 1 21.25 58.48 -12.40
N GLU A 2 20.10 58.67 -11.73
CA GLU A 2 19.00 59.58 -12.14
C GLU A 2 18.14 58.93 -13.26
N PHE A 3 16.81 58.91 -13.26
CA PHE A 3 15.75 59.52 -12.44
C PHE A 3 14.43 58.72 -12.69
N GLU A 4 13.61 58.57 -11.64
CA GLU A 4 12.12 58.53 -11.53
C GLU A 4 11.14 57.90 -12.56
N HIS A 5 10.31 56.96 -12.05
CA HIS A 5 8.84 57.01 -11.74
C HIS A 5 7.78 57.41 -12.84
N PRO A 6 6.44 57.34 -12.59
CA PRO A 6 5.53 56.21 -12.91
C PRO A 6 4.26 56.65 -13.69
N SER A 7 3.30 55.76 -14.00
CA SER A 7 1.88 56.15 -14.15
C SER A 7 0.91 54.96 -14.32
N MET A 8 -0.05 54.88 -13.39
CA MET A 8 -1.42 54.35 -13.58
C MET A 8 -2.35 55.52 -13.97
N PRO A 9 -3.48 55.28 -14.65
CA PRO A 9 -4.82 55.55 -14.05
C PRO A 9 -5.87 54.47 -14.43
N SER A 10 -6.69 53.93 -13.51
CA SER A 10 -7.93 54.41 -12.87
C SER A 10 -9.27 54.19 -13.63
N SER A 11 -10.09 53.30 -13.04
CA SER A 11 -11.54 53.39 -12.77
C SER A 11 -12.64 53.35 -13.85
N SER A 12 -13.76 52.73 -13.41
CA SER A 12 -15.19 52.96 -13.76
C SER A 12 -15.82 51.83 -14.58
N SER A 13 -17.05 51.33 -14.35
CA SER A 13 -18.06 51.41 -13.28
C SER A 13 -19.25 50.54 -13.73
N ALA A 14 -20.04 50.06 -12.77
CA ALA A 14 -21.49 49.81 -12.84
C ALA A 14 -22.05 48.65 -13.70
N ALA A 15 -22.79 47.76 -13.02
CA ALA A 15 -24.27 47.71 -13.04
C ALA A 15 -24.83 46.27 -13.08
N THR A 16 -25.45 45.90 -11.97
CA THR A 16 -26.48 44.86 -11.84
C THR A 16 -27.75 45.28 -12.59
N PRO A 17 -28.58 44.33 -13.05
CA PRO A 17 -29.95 44.31 -12.50
C PRO A 17 -30.51 42.90 -12.20
N ARG A 18 -31.36 42.88 -11.17
CA ARG A 18 -32.27 41.78 -10.76
C ARG A 18 -33.44 41.62 -11.74
N ALA A 19 -33.91 40.37 -11.87
CA ALA A 19 -35.32 39.90 -12.00
C ALA A 19 -35.26 38.51 -12.68
N SER A 20 -36.11 37.50 -12.46
CA SER A 20 -37.28 37.25 -11.61
C SER A 20 -37.62 35.75 -11.76
N LEU A 21 -38.33 35.21 -10.77
CA LEU A 21 -38.89 33.84 -10.77
C LEU A 21 -39.75 33.52 -12.01
N SER A 22 -39.64 32.30 -12.54
CA SER A 22 -40.80 31.59 -13.10
C SER A 22 -40.59 30.08 -13.27
N SER A 23 -41.50 29.34 -12.63
CA SER A 23 -42.16 28.12 -13.11
C SER A 23 -41.44 26.77 -13.03
N ALA A 24 -42.01 25.93 -12.17
CA ALA A 24 -41.88 24.49 -12.13
C ALA A 24 -42.34 23.83 -13.44
N ARG A 25 -41.62 22.81 -13.90
CA ARG A 25 -42.19 21.76 -14.74
C ARG A 25 -41.65 20.40 -14.32
N ARG A 26 -42.51 19.64 -13.65
CA ARG A 26 -42.37 18.21 -13.35
C ARG A 26 -42.69 17.45 -14.63
N VAL A 27 -41.73 16.69 -15.16
CA VAL A 27 -42.00 15.68 -16.20
C VAL A 27 -41.55 14.34 -15.65
N SER A 28 -42.57 13.50 -15.40
CA SER A 28 -42.46 12.06 -15.24
C SER A 28 -42.15 11.44 -16.60
N GLY A 29 -41.15 10.55 -16.65
CA GLY A 29 -40.79 9.80 -17.85
C GLY A 29 -39.86 8.67 -17.48
N SER A 30 -40.41 7.47 -17.35
CA SER A 30 -39.71 6.21 -17.15
C SER A 30 -38.83 5.85 -18.35
N SER A 31 -37.58 5.50 -18.10
CA SER A 31 -36.83 4.57 -18.96
C SER A 31 -35.76 3.89 -18.12
N SER A 32 -36.03 2.63 -17.80
CA SER A 32 -35.13 1.66 -17.21
C SER A 32 -33.82 1.56 -17.98
N LEU A 33 -32.69 1.76 -17.30
CA LEU A 33 -31.41 1.14 -17.60
C LEU A 33 -30.74 0.84 -16.25
N GLU A 34 -30.82 -0.43 -15.84
CA GLU A 34 -30.06 -1.00 -14.74
C GLU A 34 -28.56 -0.79 -14.99
N PRO A 35 -27.83 0.00 -14.16
CA PRO A 35 -26.39 -0.09 -14.15
C PRO A 35 -26.01 -1.38 -13.41
N LEU A 36 -25.46 -2.31 -14.17
CA LEU A 36 -24.82 -3.55 -13.71
C LEU A 36 -24.13 -3.32 -12.37
N ARG A 37 -24.72 -3.92 -11.32
CA ARG A 37 -24.16 -4.03 -9.99
C ARG A 37 -22.82 -4.73 -10.09
N LEU A 38 -21.76 -3.96 -10.27
CA LEU A 38 -20.41 -4.40 -9.95
C LEU A 38 -20.50 -4.89 -8.51
N GLU A 39 -20.29 -6.17 -8.28
CA GLU A 39 -19.98 -6.68 -6.95
C GLU A 39 -18.77 -5.90 -6.46
N LYS A 40 -19.05 -4.81 -5.74
CA LYS A 40 -18.10 -4.11 -4.92
C LYS A 40 -17.64 -5.16 -3.93
N THR A 41 -16.48 -5.73 -4.23
CA THR A 41 -15.61 -6.48 -3.34
C THR A 41 -15.91 -5.99 -1.93
N LYS A 42 -16.33 -6.89 -1.04
CA LYS A 42 -16.49 -6.62 0.39
C LYS A 42 -15.16 -6.10 0.93
N SER A 43 -14.91 -4.81 0.72
CA SER A 43 -14.02 -4.02 1.52
C SER A 43 -14.66 -4.14 2.88
N PHE A 44 -13.95 -4.84 3.76
CA PHE A 44 -14.21 -4.88 5.18
C PHE A 44 -14.10 -3.45 5.69
N HIS A 45 -15.12 -2.63 5.41
CA HIS A 45 -15.27 -1.29 5.92
C HIS A 45 -15.76 -1.52 7.33
N SER A 46 -14.82 -1.82 8.22
CA SER A 46 -15.02 -1.60 9.64
C SER A 46 -15.48 -0.16 9.75
N ASN A 47 -16.67 0.07 10.29
CA ASN A 47 -17.10 1.38 10.78
C ASN A 47 -16.09 1.79 11.87
N ALA A 48 -14.95 2.32 11.44
CA ALA A 48 -13.99 2.93 12.33
C ALA A 48 -14.56 4.30 12.65
N PRO A 49 -14.74 4.65 13.94
CA PRO A 49 -15.13 6.00 14.31
C PRO A 49 -14.14 7.00 13.71
N ASP A 50 -14.64 8.17 13.29
CA ASP A 50 -13.82 9.25 12.70
C ASP A 50 -12.70 9.71 13.64
N ASN A 51 -12.82 9.42 14.94
CA ASN A 51 -11.84 9.73 15.97
C ASN A 51 -11.26 8.47 16.62
N ARG A 52 -9.94 8.47 16.82
CA ARG A 52 -9.22 7.46 17.59
C ARG A 52 -9.08 7.90 19.04
N GLU A 53 -9.76 7.23 19.95
CA GLU A 53 -9.63 7.45 21.40
C GLU A 53 -8.52 6.57 21.97
N ILE A 54 -7.61 7.18 22.74
CA ILE A 54 -6.51 6.49 23.41
C ILE A 54 -6.64 6.78 24.90
N PHE A 55 -6.80 5.73 25.70
CA PHE A 55 -6.84 5.82 27.15
C PHE A 55 -5.44 5.62 27.72
N PHE A 56 -5.07 6.44 28.70
CA PHE A 56 -3.79 6.36 29.40
C PHE A 56 -3.99 5.75 30.79
N GLY A 57 -3.15 4.79 31.17
CA GLY A 57 -3.18 4.19 32.50
C GLY A 57 -2.58 2.79 32.56
N PRO A 58 -2.17 2.32 33.75
CA PRO A 58 -1.44 1.06 33.92
C PRO A 58 -2.24 -0.20 33.57
N ASP A 59 -3.57 -0.12 33.52
CA ASP A 59 -4.45 -1.28 33.33
C ASP A 59 -5.24 -1.26 32.01
N VAL A 60 -4.90 -0.36 31.09
CA VAL A 60 -5.56 -0.28 29.78
C VAL A 60 -4.74 -1.06 28.75
N LYS A 61 -5.01 -2.37 28.62
CA LYS A 61 -4.58 -3.12 27.44
C LYS A 61 -5.58 -2.94 26.30
N CYS A 62 -5.32 -1.96 25.43
CA CYS A 62 -6.10 -1.80 24.21
C CYS A 62 -5.73 -2.88 23.18
N THR A 63 -6.41 -4.02 23.20
CA THR A 63 -6.30 -5.08 22.18
C THR A 63 -6.89 -4.69 20.82
N GLN A 64 -7.54 -3.53 20.75
CA GLN A 64 -8.17 -3.01 19.54
C GLN A 64 -7.18 -2.40 18.54
N PHE A 65 -5.92 -2.18 18.93
CA PHE A 65 -4.92 -1.57 18.06
C PHE A 65 -3.98 -2.59 17.44
N PRO A 66 -3.46 -2.31 16.22
CA PRO A 66 -2.42 -3.13 15.63
C PRO A 66 -1.15 -3.12 16.49
N THR A 67 -0.41 -4.20 16.41
CA THR A 67 0.89 -4.35 17.08
C THR A 67 1.94 -3.45 16.42
N ASN A 68 2.95 -3.01 17.15
CA ASN A 68 4.06 -2.21 16.61
C ASN A 68 5.10 -3.04 15.81
N ARG A 69 4.67 -4.18 15.24
CA ARG A 69 5.53 -5.02 14.43
C ARG A 69 5.52 -4.51 12.99
N VAL A 70 6.70 -4.18 12.48
CA VAL A 70 6.89 -3.78 11.09
C VAL A 70 7.24 -5.02 10.24
N SER A 71 6.64 -5.13 9.06
CA SER A 71 6.97 -6.17 8.08
C SER A 71 6.94 -5.57 6.68
N SER A 72 8.09 -5.50 6.04
CA SER A 72 8.26 -5.09 4.64
C SER A 72 8.28 -6.28 3.67
N ALA A 73 8.37 -7.52 4.19
CA ALA A 73 8.30 -8.74 3.40
C ALA A 73 6.94 -8.91 2.69
N ARG A 74 6.98 -9.17 1.37
CA ARG A 74 5.78 -9.32 0.53
C ARG A 74 5.29 -10.77 0.45
N TYR A 75 6.21 -11.70 0.70
CA TYR A 75 5.96 -13.12 0.60
C TYR A 75 6.16 -13.81 1.95
N SER A 76 5.32 -14.81 2.19
CA SER A 76 5.57 -15.80 3.24
C SER A 76 6.27 -17.00 2.59
N TRP A 77 7.07 -17.73 3.36
CA TRP A 77 7.82 -18.91 2.91
C TRP A 77 6.95 -19.90 2.11
N TRP A 78 5.70 -20.10 2.53
CA TRP A 78 4.75 -21.01 1.89
C TRP A 78 4.13 -20.47 0.60
N ASN A 79 3.87 -19.16 0.57
CA ASN A 79 3.18 -18.52 -0.56
C ASN A 79 4.14 -17.88 -1.56
N PHE A 80 5.45 -17.98 -1.33
CA PHE A 80 6.47 -17.35 -2.17
C PHE A 80 6.39 -17.82 -3.61
N ILE A 81 6.53 -19.12 -3.85
CA ILE A 81 6.54 -19.70 -5.20
C ILE A 81 5.22 -19.42 -5.95
N PRO A 82 4.03 -19.78 -5.43
CA PRO A 82 2.79 -19.61 -6.20
C PRO A 82 2.47 -18.14 -6.45
N LYS A 83 2.71 -17.25 -5.47
CA LYS A 83 2.41 -15.81 -5.62
C LYS A 83 3.42 -15.12 -6.53
N ASN A 84 4.71 -15.42 -6.38
CA ASN A 84 5.75 -14.83 -7.22
C ASN A 84 5.59 -15.28 -8.68
N LEU A 85 5.35 -16.57 -8.91
CA LEU A 85 5.13 -17.10 -10.26
C LEU A 85 3.87 -16.51 -10.92
N PHE A 86 2.78 -16.34 -10.15
CA PHE A 86 1.60 -15.64 -10.63
C PHE A 86 1.90 -14.19 -11.04
N GLU A 87 2.68 -13.45 -10.24
CA GLU A 87 3.10 -12.10 -10.57
C GLU A 87 4.01 -12.06 -11.81
N GLN A 88 4.88 -13.06 -12.01
CA GLN A 88 5.68 -13.20 -13.22
C GLN A 88 4.81 -13.45 -14.46
N PHE A 89 3.82 -14.35 -14.39
CA PHE A 89 2.93 -14.65 -15.53
C PHE A 89 1.91 -13.56 -15.84
N ARG A 90 1.72 -12.55 -14.98
CA ARG A 90 0.94 -11.35 -15.35
C ARG A 90 1.64 -10.49 -16.41
N ARG A 91 2.92 -10.73 -16.69
CA ARG A 91 3.65 -10.04 -17.77
C ARG A 91 3.34 -10.70 -19.11
N VAL A 92 2.86 -9.90 -20.08
CA VAL A 92 2.48 -10.36 -21.43
C VAL A 92 3.60 -11.16 -22.09
N ALA A 93 4.87 -10.76 -21.93
CA ALA A 93 6.02 -11.48 -22.45
C ALA A 93 6.09 -12.94 -21.94
N ASN A 94 5.95 -13.16 -20.63
CA ASN A 94 6.03 -14.49 -20.03
C ASN A 94 4.87 -15.39 -20.49
N VAL A 95 3.67 -14.83 -20.67
CA VAL A 95 2.52 -15.57 -21.24
C VAL A 95 2.78 -15.91 -22.71
N TRP A 96 3.27 -14.97 -23.50
CA TRP A 96 3.56 -15.19 -24.91
C TRP A 96 4.62 -16.30 -25.11
N PHE A 97 5.73 -16.24 -24.37
CA PHE A 97 6.75 -17.29 -24.41
C PHE A 97 6.23 -18.65 -23.95
N LEU A 98 5.33 -18.67 -22.96
CA LEU A 98 4.68 -19.89 -22.49
C LEU A 98 3.76 -20.48 -23.56
N SER A 99 2.97 -19.64 -24.24
CA SER A 99 2.09 -20.07 -25.33
C SER A 99 2.90 -20.62 -26.50
N VAL A 100 3.95 -19.93 -26.93
CA VAL A 100 4.85 -20.41 -28.00
C VAL A 100 5.51 -21.73 -27.60
N SER A 101 6.01 -21.84 -26.37
CA SER A 101 6.61 -23.08 -25.87
C SER A 101 5.61 -24.23 -25.80
N PHE A 102 4.37 -23.96 -25.37
CA PHE A 102 3.29 -24.96 -25.36
C PHE A 102 2.96 -25.45 -26.77
N LEU A 103 2.84 -24.54 -27.74
CA LEU A 103 2.60 -24.89 -29.14
C LEU A 103 3.73 -25.74 -29.74
N GLN A 104 4.98 -25.50 -29.34
CA GLN A 104 6.14 -26.29 -29.80
C GLN A 104 6.25 -27.67 -29.13
N LEU A 105 5.68 -27.85 -27.94
CA LEU A 105 5.64 -29.14 -27.24
C LEU A 105 4.61 -30.10 -27.85
N LEU A 106 3.55 -29.56 -28.48
CA LEU A 106 2.57 -30.38 -29.17
C LEU A 106 3.23 -31.10 -30.36
N PRO A 107 3.14 -32.44 -30.44
CA PRO A 107 3.72 -33.24 -31.52
C PRO A 107 2.85 -33.09 -32.78
N LEU A 108 2.86 -31.91 -33.38
CA LEU A 108 2.10 -31.63 -34.61
C LEU A 108 2.92 -31.87 -35.88
N ASP A 109 4.18 -32.32 -35.78
CA ASP A 109 5.13 -32.46 -36.90
C ASP A 109 5.33 -31.19 -37.75
N LEU A 110 4.84 -30.04 -37.28
CA LEU A 110 4.89 -28.74 -37.96
C LEU A 110 6.20 -27.97 -37.72
N SER A 111 7.06 -28.40 -36.78
CA SER A 111 8.26 -27.66 -36.41
C SER A 111 9.53 -28.50 -36.56
N PRO A 112 10.48 -28.12 -37.44
CA PRO A 112 11.78 -28.79 -37.58
C PRO A 112 12.76 -28.46 -36.42
N THR A 113 12.30 -27.78 -35.37
CA THR A 113 13.12 -27.24 -34.28
C THR A 113 12.99 -28.07 -32.99
N ASN A 114 14.06 -28.14 -32.19
CA ASN A 114 14.07 -28.86 -30.91
C ASN A 114 12.98 -28.31 -29.95
N LYS A 115 12.11 -29.19 -29.45
CA LYS A 115 10.97 -28.89 -28.56
C LYS A 115 11.37 -28.13 -27.28
N TYR A 116 12.63 -28.25 -26.85
CA TYR A 116 13.14 -27.60 -25.64
C TYR A 116 13.78 -26.24 -25.88
N ALA A 117 13.98 -25.83 -27.14
CA ALA A 117 14.72 -24.62 -27.48
C ALA A 117 14.11 -23.33 -26.92
N THR A 118 12.77 -23.25 -26.80
CA THR A 118 12.09 -22.09 -26.19
C THR A 118 11.74 -22.30 -24.72
N LEU A 119 11.57 -23.54 -24.28
CA LEU A 119 11.25 -23.86 -22.88
C LEU A 119 12.44 -23.57 -21.97
N ILE A 120 13.66 -23.93 -22.39
CA ILE A 120 14.87 -23.77 -21.58
C ILE A 120 15.12 -22.30 -21.22
N PRO A 121 15.15 -21.33 -22.17
CA PRO A 121 15.31 -19.92 -21.84
C PRO A 121 14.21 -19.38 -20.93
N LEU A 122 12.95 -19.78 -21.15
CA LEU A 122 11.82 -19.37 -20.32
C LEU A 122 12.02 -19.85 -18.87
N CYS A 123 12.27 -21.14 -18.67
CA CYS A 123 12.50 -21.72 -17.35
C CYS A 123 13.69 -21.06 -16.65
N PHE A 124 14.79 -20.81 -17.36
CA PHE A 124 15.96 -20.14 -16.82
C PHE A 124 15.63 -18.73 -16.30
N VAL A 125 14.94 -17.91 -17.10
CA VAL A 125 14.56 -16.54 -16.71
C VAL A 125 13.58 -16.54 -15.53
N LEU A 126 12.59 -17.44 -15.54
CA LEU A 126 11.62 -17.56 -14.45
C LEU A 126 12.32 -17.98 -13.14
N LEU A 127 13.22 -18.95 -13.21
CA LEU A 127 13.99 -19.43 -12.06
C LEU A 127 14.94 -18.35 -11.55
N PHE A 128 15.66 -17.67 -12.43
CA PHE A 128 16.56 -16.57 -12.03
C PHE A 128 15.80 -15.46 -11.31
N THR A 129 14.64 -15.06 -11.84
CA THR A 129 13.79 -14.04 -11.23
C THR A 129 13.27 -14.50 -9.87
N LEU A 130 12.81 -15.76 -9.79
CA LEU A 130 12.36 -16.37 -8.54
C LEU A 130 13.47 -16.38 -7.49
N CYS A 131 14.69 -16.82 -7.84
CA CYS A 131 15.83 -16.85 -6.93
C CYS A 131 16.22 -15.44 -6.45
N LYS A 132 16.29 -14.48 -7.36
CA LYS A 132 16.59 -13.08 -7.03
C LYS A 132 15.57 -12.53 -6.03
N ASP A 133 14.28 -12.71 -6.30
CA ASP A 133 13.21 -12.22 -5.43
C ASP A 133 13.20 -12.93 -4.07
N ALA A 134 13.56 -14.21 -4.03
CA ALA A 134 13.66 -14.96 -2.77
C ALA A 134 14.75 -14.41 -1.85
N VAL A 135 15.94 -14.16 -2.42
CA VAL A 135 17.08 -13.61 -1.67
C VAL A 135 16.76 -12.20 -1.17
N GLU A 136 16.17 -11.38 -2.03
CA GLU A 136 15.78 -10.02 -1.68
C GLU A 136 14.74 -9.98 -0.57
N ASP A 137 13.68 -10.79 -0.67
CA ASP A 137 12.64 -10.86 0.36
C ASP A 137 13.19 -11.43 1.67
N ARG A 138 14.11 -12.41 1.60
CA ARG A 138 14.79 -12.93 2.79
C ARG A 138 15.63 -11.86 3.48
N ARG A 139 16.35 -11.03 2.73
CA ARG A 139 17.11 -9.91 3.30
C ARG A 139 16.18 -8.94 4.03
N ARG A 140 15.06 -8.56 3.41
CA ARG A 140 14.05 -7.69 4.03
C ARG A 140 13.51 -8.27 5.34
N GLN A 141 13.24 -9.58 5.39
CA GLN A 141 12.81 -10.23 6.64
C GLN A 141 13.85 -10.14 7.76
N LEU A 142 15.14 -10.20 7.43
CA LEU A 142 16.22 -10.04 8.41
C LEU A 142 16.35 -8.59 8.88
N ASP A 143 16.24 -7.65 7.96
CA ASP A 143 16.24 -6.21 8.26
C ASP A 143 15.06 -5.86 9.17
N ASP A 144 13.84 -6.32 8.84
CA ASP A 144 12.64 -6.14 9.66
C ASP A 144 12.83 -6.76 11.06
N LEU A 145 13.44 -7.94 11.16
CA LEU A 145 13.70 -8.59 12.45
C LEU A 145 14.63 -7.74 13.32
N SER A 146 15.65 -7.13 12.72
CA SER A 146 16.60 -6.27 13.43
C SER A 146 15.90 -5.07 14.05
N VAL A 147 15.02 -4.39 13.29
CA VAL A 147 14.24 -3.23 13.76
C VAL A 147 13.23 -3.64 14.82
N ASN A 148 12.47 -4.71 14.58
CA ASN A 148 11.47 -5.21 15.53
C ASN A 148 12.07 -5.62 16.89
N HIS A 149 13.32 -6.08 16.89
CA HIS A 149 14.04 -6.49 18.09
C HIS A 149 14.83 -5.37 18.77
N GLN A 150 14.86 -4.15 18.21
CA GLN A 150 15.40 -3.00 18.93
C GLN A 150 14.63 -2.80 20.23
N VAL A 151 15.30 -2.23 21.23
CA VAL A 151 14.73 -2.04 22.57
C VAL A 151 14.51 -0.56 22.85
N CYS A 152 13.54 -0.26 23.69
CA CYS A 152 13.25 1.07 24.21
C CYS A 152 12.88 0.98 25.70
N ALA A 153 13.04 2.09 26.42
CA ALA A 153 12.64 2.18 27.83
C ALA A 153 11.16 2.60 27.93
N VAL A 154 10.35 1.79 28.60
CA VAL A 154 8.92 2.02 28.81
C VAL A 154 8.63 2.15 30.30
N MET A 155 7.80 3.11 30.68
CA MET A 155 7.33 3.27 32.05
C MET A 155 6.17 2.31 32.32
N LEU A 156 6.38 1.36 33.23
CA LEU A 156 5.38 0.38 33.66
C LEU A 156 5.30 0.40 35.18
N ASN A 157 4.12 0.68 35.75
CA ASN A 157 3.91 0.71 37.21
C ASN A 157 4.93 1.57 37.97
N SER A 158 5.29 2.73 37.41
CA SER A 158 6.29 3.65 37.95
C SER A 158 7.74 3.13 37.93
N GLU A 159 8.03 2.05 37.20
CA GLU A 159 9.38 1.53 36.95
C GLU A 159 9.72 1.59 35.46
N LEU A 160 10.99 1.88 35.13
CA LEU A 160 11.48 1.85 33.76
C LEU A 160 11.87 0.42 33.39
N LYS A 161 11.15 -0.15 32.44
CA LYS A 161 11.42 -1.49 31.90
C LYS A 161 11.87 -1.41 30.45
N THR A 162 12.85 -2.22 30.10
CA THR A 162 13.29 -2.40 28.71
C THR A 162 12.31 -3.30 27.97
N MET A 163 11.82 -2.85 26.82
CA MET A 163 10.90 -3.62 25.98
C MET A 163 11.29 -3.52 24.50
N LYS A 164 11.02 -4.58 23.74
CA LYS A 164 11.26 -4.57 22.29
C LYS A 164 10.27 -3.66 21.59
N TRP A 165 10.69 -3.09 20.46
CA TRP A 165 9.87 -2.22 19.64
C TRP A 165 8.60 -2.93 19.18
N MET A 166 8.70 -4.19 18.74
CA MET A 166 7.53 -4.97 18.30
C MET A 166 6.48 -5.22 19.39
N ASP A 167 6.88 -5.18 20.66
CA ASP A 167 6.01 -5.45 21.80
C ASP A 167 5.35 -4.15 22.32
N LEU A 168 5.70 -2.98 21.75
CA LEU A 168 5.18 -1.67 22.16
C LEU A 168 3.69 -1.57 21.87
N THR A 169 2.94 -1.13 22.89
CA THR A 169 1.49 -0.96 22.83
C THR A 169 1.11 0.52 22.84
N VAL A 170 -0.05 0.84 22.27
CA VAL A 170 -0.59 2.20 22.25
C VAL A 170 -0.97 2.63 23.65
N GLY A 171 -0.65 3.87 24.01
CA GLY A 171 -0.86 4.41 25.37
C GLY A 171 0.30 4.12 26.34
N SER A 172 1.35 3.44 25.90
CA SER A 172 2.58 3.25 26.68
C SER A 172 3.40 4.54 26.74
N PHE A 173 3.91 4.85 27.93
CA PHE A 173 4.84 5.97 28.12
C PHE A 173 6.26 5.50 27.85
N VAL A 174 6.90 6.07 26.82
CA VAL A 174 8.28 5.76 26.45
C VAL A 174 9.22 6.86 26.93
N ARG A 175 10.40 6.48 27.40
CA ARG A 175 11.51 7.40 27.70
C ARG A 175 12.51 7.34 26.56
N LEU A 176 12.72 8.47 25.90
CA LEU A 176 13.70 8.61 24.83
C LEU A 176 14.91 9.38 25.34
N ASN A 177 16.12 8.92 24.98
CA ASN A 177 17.33 9.69 25.17
C ASN A 177 17.63 10.54 23.93
N ARG A 178 18.52 11.54 24.06
CA ARG A 178 18.99 12.29 22.89
C ARG A 178 19.69 11.35 21.92
N ASP A 179 19.49 11.59 20.63
CA ASP A 179 20.06 10.84 19.51
C ASP A 179 19.63 9.36 19.43
N GLU A 180 18.61 8.96 20.20
CA GLU A 180 18.00 7.64 20.11
C GLU A 180 16.88 7.64 19.04
N PRO A 181 16.81 6.61 18.19
CA PRO A 181 15.73 6.52 17.21
C PRO A 181 14.38 6.31 17.90
N ILE A 182 13.33 6.90 17.33
CA ILE A 182 11.99 6.87 17.92
C ILE A 182 11.30 5.55 17.54
N PRO A 183 10.77 4.77 18.51
CA PRO A 183 10.24 3.42 18.27
C PRO A 183 8.86 3.38 17.59
N ALA A 184 8.12 4.49 17.63
CA ALA A 184 6.77 4.64 17.07
C ALA A 184 6.40 6.13 16.97
N ASP A 185 5.25 6.45 16.39
CA ASP A 185 4.71 7.82 16.44
C ASP A 185 4.37 8.19 17.89
N VAL A 186 4.98 9.25 18.41
CA VAL A 186 4.83 9.72 19.81
C VAL A 186 4.28 11.14 19.89
N ILE A 187 3.64 11.45 21.01
CA ILE A 187 3.23 12.80 21.38
C ILE A 187 4.14 13.25 22.54
N LEU A 188 4.67 14.48 22.45
CA LEU A 188 5.61 15.06 23.42
C LEU A 188 4.92 16.12 24.29
#